data_AF-A0A2G5RCC9-F1
#
_entry.id   AF-A0A2G5RCC9-F1
#
_cell.length_a   1.000
_cell.length_b   1.000
_cell.length_c   1.000
_cell.angle_alpha   90.00
_cell.angle_beta   90.00
_cell.angle_gamma   90.00
#
_symmetry.space_group_name_H-M   'P 1'
#
loop_
_entity.id
_entity.type
_entity.pdbx_description
1 polymer ?
#
loop_
_entity_poly.entity_id
_entity_poly.type
_entity_poly.pdbx_seq_one_letter_code
_entity_poly.pdbx_strand_id
1 'polypeptide(L)'
;MAATQPDAFEHDAEREAILIAHERTYHAFAVLVRWAMLHTAVVISALTVWFATPAGFFGGLATGILVFVAGYYGMVRREEKQPLDLWVEGRKGIL
;
A
#
# COMPACT_ATOMS: atom_id res chain seq x y z
N MET A 1 45.01 13.72 13.97
CA MET A 1 44.45 14.71 13.03
C MET A 1 43.17 14.09 12.50
N ALA A 2 42.05 14.41 13.14
CA ALA A 2 40.75 13.87 12.75
C ALA A 2 40.40 14.46 11.39
N ALA A 3 40.21 13.61 10.39
CA ALA A 3 39.71 14.03 9.09
C ALA A 3 38.26 14.48 9.25
N THR A 4 38.03 15.76 9.52
CA THR A 4 36.75 16.40 9.21
C THR A 4 36.73 16.60 7.71
N GLN A 5 36.49 15.53 6.96
CA GLN A 5 36.49 15.55 5.51
C GLN A 5 35.05 15.76 5.02
N PRO A 6 34.75 16.91 4.37
CA PRO A 6 33.40 17.26 3.95
C PRO A 6 32.79 16.29 2.92
N ASP A 7 33.64 15.56 2.18
CA ASP A 7 33.25 14.57 1.18
C ASP A 7 32.59 13.32 1.77
N ALA A 8 33.00 12.88 2.96
CA ALA A 8 32.42 11.73 3.64
C ALA A 8 30.97 12.01 4.07
N PHE A 9 30.71 13.23 4.57
CA PHE A 9 29.36 13.66 4.95
C PHE A 9 28.44 13.84 3.73
N GLU A 10 28.97 14.30 2.60
CA GLU A 10 28.22 14.46 1.35
C GLU A 10 27.82 13.09 0.78
N HIS A 11 28.74 12.10 0.81
CA HIS A 11 28.44 10.74 0.36
C HIS A 11 27.41 10.03 1.26
N ASP A 12 27.48 10.23 2.58
CA ASP A 12 26.50 9.68 3.53
C ASP A 12 25.11 10.31 3.34
N ALA A 13 25.04 11.62 3.10
CA ALA A 13 23.78 12.33 2.82
C ALA A 13 23.14 11.86 1.49
N GLU A 14 23.94 11.69 0.44
CA GLU A 14 23.46 11.17 -0.85
C GLU A 14 22.93 9.73 -0.71
N ARG A 15 23.66 8.89 0.05
CA ARG A 15 23.25 7.51 0.33
C ARG A 15 21.93 7.46 1.10
N GLU A 16 21.78 8.28 2.14
CA GLU A 16 20.54 8.37 2.91
C GLU A 16 19.37 8.82 2.03
N ALA A 17 19.57 9.81 1.18
CA ALA A 17 18.55 10.28 0.25
C ALA A 17 18.07 9.17 -0.72
N ILE A 18 18.99 8.38 -1.27
CA ILE A 18 18.66 7.24 -2.14
C ILE A 18 17.87 6.17 -1.37
N LEU A 19 18.26 5.86 -0.13
CA LEU A 19 17.57 4.87 0.70
C LEU A 19 16.14 5.31 1.02
N ILE A 20 15.93 6.57 1.37
CA ILE A 20 14.59 7.14 1.64
C ILE A 20 13.72 7.07 0.38
N ALA A 21 14.27 7.45 -0.79
CA ALA A 21 13.54 7.37 -2.05
C ALA A 21 13.14 5.94 -2.40
N HIS A 22 14.03 4.97 -2.15
CA HIS A 22 13.76 3.54 -2.36
C HIS A 22 12.67 3.02 -1.41
N GLU A 23 12.77 3.32 -0.11
CA GLU A 23 11.79 2.91 0.90
C GLU A 23 10.40 3.46 0.56
N ARG A 24 10.31 4.75 0.20
CA ARG A 24 9.04 5.38 -0.20
C ARG A 24 8.42 4.71 -1.42
N THR A 25 9.23 4.42 -2.43
CA THR A 25 8.75 3.76 -3.66
C THR A 25 8.27 2.35 -3.39
N TYR A 26 9.03 1.58 -2.61
CA TYR A 26 8.66 0.22 -2.23
C TYR A 26 7.36 0.20 -1.42
N HIS A 27 7.21 1.11 -0.46
CA HIS A 27 5.99 1.21 0.34
C HIS A 27 4.78 1.59 -0.52
N ALA A 28 4.93 2.55 -1.43
CA ALA A 28 3.85 2.95 -2.35
C ALA A 28 3.41 1.78 -3.23
N PHE A 29 4.37 1.04 -3.80
CA PHE A 29 4.08 -0.16 -4.57
C PHE A 29 3.35 -1.23 -3.73
N ALA A 30 3.79 -1.46 -2.49
CA ALA A 30 3.15 -2.42 -1.59
C ALA A 30 1.69 -2.06 -1.27
N VAL A 31 1.38 -0.76 -1.10
CA VAL A 31 0.01 -0.27 -0.91
C VAL A 31 -0.83 -0.49 -2.17
N LEU A 32 -0.29 -0.12 -3.35
CA LEU A 32 -0.96 -0.34 -4.64
C LEU A 32 -1.28 -1.81 -4.88
N VAL A 33 -0.31 -2.71 -4.67
CA VAL A 33 -0.51 -4.15 -4.83
C VAL A 33 -1.60 -4.66 -3.90
N ARG A 34 -1.66 -4.17 -2.66
CA ARG A 34 -2.70 -4.59 -1.71
C ARG A 34 -4.09 -4.17 -2.18
N TRP A 35 -4.25 -2.94 -2.65
CA TRP A 35 -5.51 -2.45 -3.22
C TRP A 35 -5.89 -3.20 -4.49
N ALA A 36 -4.91 -3.53 -5.34
CA ALA A 36 -5.11 -4.31 -6.56
C ALA A 36 -5.62 -5.72 -6.23
N MET A 37 -5.00 -6.43 -5.27
CA MET A 37 -5.44 -7.75 -4.84
C MET A 37 -6.87 -7.75 -4.29
N LEU A 38 -7.25 -6.71 -3.53
CA LEU A 38 -8.63 -6.56 -3.05
C LEU A 38 -9.61 -6.44 -4.22
N HIS A 39 -9.34 -5.58 -5.20
CA HIS A 39 -10.20 -5.43 -6.38
C HIS A 39 -10.26 -6.72 -7.21
N THR A 40 -9.13 -7.41 -7.37
CA THR A 40 -9.09 -8.72 -8.05
C THR A 40 -10.00 -9.73 -7.35
N ALA A 41 -9.92 -9.84 -6.01
CA ALA A 41 -10.79 -10.72 -5.25
C ALA A 41 -12.27 -10.37 -5.44
N VAL A 42 -12.63 -9.09 -5.35
CA VAL A 42 -14.01 -8.60 -5.56
C VAL A 42 -14.53 -8.97 -6.95
N VAL A 43 -13.74 -8.69 -8.00
CA VAL A 43 -14.12 -8.97 -9.39
C VAL A 43 -14.31 -10.48 -9.60
N ILE A 44 -13.37 -11.31 -9.15
CA ILE A 44 -13.47 -12.76 -9.30
C ILE A 44 -14.70 -13.29 -8.56
N SER A 45 -14.94 -12.88 -7.32
CA SER A 45 -16.10 -13.33 -6.55
C SER A 45 -17.42 -12.88 -7.18
N ALA A 46 -17.52 -11.63 -7.62
CA ALA A 46 -18.72 -11.09 -8.27
C ALA A 46 -19.02 -11.82 -9.58
N LEU A 47 -18.02 -12.00 -10.44
CA LEU A 47 -18.18 -12.73 -11.70
C LEU A 47 -18.51 -14.21 -11.49
N THR A 48 -17.92 -14.83 -10.46
CA THR A 48 -18.22 -16.22 -10.11
C THR A 48 -19.68 -16.37 -9.70
N VAL A 49 -20.18 -15.53 -8.80
CA VAL A 49 -21.60 -15.63 -8.39
C VAL A 49 -22.53 -15.24 -9.53
N TRP A 50 -22.16 -14.25 -10.36
CA TRP A 50 -22.96 -13.87 -11.53
C TRP A 50 -23.14 -15.03 -12.50
N PHE A 51 -22.06 -15.66 -12.93
CA PHE A 51 -22.10 -16.61 -14.05
C PHE A 51 -22.13 -18.08 -13.64
N ALA A 52 -21.59 -18.45 -12.48
CA ALA A 52 -21.45 -19.84 -12.05
C ALA A 52 -22.53 -20.30 -11.05
N THR A 53 -23.53 -19.45 -10.76
CA THR A 53 -24.62 -19.78 -9.84
C THR A 53 -25.97 -19.30 -10.38
N PRO A 54 -27.11 -19.85 -9.93
CA PRO A 54 -28.43 -19.35 -10.32
C PRO A 54 -28.78 -17.97 -9.74
N ALA A 55 -27.89 -17.36 -8.94
CA ALA A 55 -28.12 -16.04 -8.34
C ALA A 55 -28.05 -14.88 -9.36
N GLY A 56 -27.43 -15.11 -10.53
CA GLY A 56 -27.39 -14.16 -11.64
C GLY A 56 -26.75 -12.81 -11.30
N PHE A 57 -27.08 -11.77 -12.07
CA PHE A 57 -26.47 -10.45 -11.95
C PHE A 57 -26.54 -9.87 -10.52
N PHE A 58 -27.74 -9.84 -9.94
CA PHE A 58 -27.94 -9.23 -8.62
C PHE A 58 -27.24 -9.99 -7.50
N GLY A 59 -27.17 -11.33 -7.59
CA GLY A 59 -26.36 -12.13 -6.68
C GLY A 59 -24.86 -11.82 -6.79
N GLY A 60 -24.36 -11.69 -8.03
CA GLY A 60 -22.99 -11.27 -8.30
C GLY A 60 -22.68 -9.88 -7.74
N LEU A 61 -23.57 -8.91 -7.99
CA LEU A 61 -23.43 -7.53 -7.51
C LEU A 61 -23.42 -7.47 -5.97
N ALA A 62 -24.37 -8.14 -5.31
CA ALA A 62 -24.43 -8.20 -3.86
C ALA A 62 -23.17 -8.83 -3.26
N THR A 63 -22.69 -9.93 -3.85
CA THR A 63 -21.44 -10.58 -3.43
C THR A 63 -20.24 -9.65 -3.58
N GLY A 64 -20.11 -8.97 -4.71
CA GLY A 64 -19.04 -8.01 -4.94
C GLY A 64 -19.02 -6.88 -3.91
N ILE A 65 -20.19 -6.31 -3.59
CA ILE A 65 -20.33 -5.27 -2.56
C ILE A 65 -19.90 -5.81 -1.19
N LEU A 66 -20.38 -6.99 -0.80
CA LEU A 66 -20.05 -7.60 0.50
C LEU A 66 -18.55 -7.88 0.64
N VAL A 67 -17.93 -8.47 -0.38
CA VAL A 67 -16.48 -8.75 -0.39
C VAL A 67 -15.69 -7.45 -0.35
N PHE A 68 -16.10 -6.42 -1.09
CA PHE A 68 -15.43 -5.12 -1.09
C PHE A 68 -15.52 -4.45 0.29
N VAL A 69 -16.70 -4.39 0.90
CA VAL A 69 -16.88 -3.76 2.22
C VAL A 69 -16.07 -4.49 3.30
N ALA A 70 -16.12 -5.83 3.32
CA ALA A 70 -15.36 -6.62 4.27
C ALA A 70 -13.84 -6.41 4.09
N GLY A 71 -13.35 -6.46 2.85
CA GLY A 71 -11.95 -6.25 2.53
C GLY A 71 -11.48 -4.81 2.79
N TYR A 72 -12.29 -3.81 2.46
CA TYR A 72 -12.03 -2.40 2.73
C TYR A 72 -11.85 -2.15 4.23
N TYR A 73 -12.76 -2.66 5.06
CA TYR A 73 -12.65 -2.52 6.52
C TYR A 73 -11.39 -3.20 7.07
N GLY A 74 -11.08 -4.41 6.60
CA GLY A 74 -9.86 -5.11 6.96
C GLY A 74 -8.59 -4.36 6.53
N MET A 75 -8.63 -3.70 5.38
CA MET A 75 -7.51 -2.95 4.81
C MET A 75 -7.26 -1.64 5.54
N VAL A 76 -8.29 -0.82 5.77
CA VAL A 76 -8.19 0.45 6.50
C VAL A 76 -7.62 0.22 7.91
N ARG A 77 -8.13 -0.79 8.62
CA ARG A 77 -7.64 -1.14 9.97
C ARG A 77 -6.17 -1.60 9.99
N ARG A 78 -5.64 -2.05 8.85
CA ARG A 78 -4.23 -2.39 8.68
C ARG A 78 -3.39 -1.16 8.37
N GLU A 79 -3.89 -0.26 7.52
CA GLU A 79 -3.19 0.97 7.14
C GLU A 79 -3.00 1.91 8.33
N GLU A 80 -3.99 2.02 9.23
CA GLU A 80 -3.90 2.78 10.49
C GLU A 80 -2.72 2.36 11.39
N LYS A 81 -2.24 1.12 11.24
CA LYS A 81 -1.15 0.56 12.06
C LYS A 81 0.21 0.66 11.38
N GLN A 82 0.30 1.20 10.16
CA GLN A 82 1.58 1.30 9.47
C GLN A 82 2.36 2.53 9.94
N PRO A 83 3.67 2.38 10.25
CA PRO A 83 4.48 3.45 10.82
C PRO A 83 4.90 4.51 9.79
N LEU A 84 4.79 4.21 8.49
CA LEU A 84 5.14 5.13 7.40
C LEU A 84 3.87 5.68 6.77
N ASP A 85 3.76 7.00 6.76
CA ASP A 85 2.72 7.74 6.04
C ASP A 85 3.28 8.17 4.68
N LEU A 86 2.73 7.63 3.59
CA LEU A 86 3.12 7.95 2.22
C LEU A 86 2.83 9.42 1.85
N TRP A 87 1.90 10.05 2.55
CA TRP A 87 1.34 11.35 2.21
C TRP A 87 1.96 12.49 3.03
N VAL A 88 2.89 12.17 3.92
CA VAL A 88 3.66 13.15 4.69
C VAL A 88 5.08 13.22 4.14
N GLU A 89 5.49 14.41 3.74
CA GLU A 89 6.85 14.69 3.30
C GLU A 89 7.76 14.79 4.53
N GLY A 90 8.63 13.80 4.74
CA GLY A 90 9.61 13.77 5.82
C GLY A 90 9.36 12.70 6.90
N ARG A 91 10.46 12.20 7.48
CA ARG A 91 10.44 11.23 8.59
C ARG A 91 9.86 11.92 9.83
N LYS A 92 8.71 11.46 10.36
CA LYS A 92 8.25 11.86 11.70
C LYS A 92 9.31 11.40 12.72
N GLY A 93 10.14 12.34 13.19
CA GLY A 93 11.23 12.08 14.15
C GLY A 93 12.51 12.91 13.99
N ILE A 94 12.62 13.80 13.00
CA ILE A 94 13.70 14.80 12.92
C ILE A 94 13.08 16.21 12.95
N LEU A 95 12.55 16.56 14.12
CA LEU A 95 12.44 17.93 14.65
C LEU A 95 12.68 17.83 16.15
#